data_AF-A0A257QL22-F1
#
_entry.id   AF-A0A257QL22-F1
#
_cell.length_a   1.000
_cell.length_b   1.000
_cell.length_c   1.000
_cell.angle_alpha   90.00
_cell.angle_beta   90.00
_cell.angle_gamma   90.00
#
_symmetry.space_group_name_H-M   'P 1'
#
loop_
_entity.id
_entity.type
_entity.pdbx_description
1 polymer ?
#
loop_
_entity_poly.entity_id
_entity_poly.type
_entity_poly.pdbx_seq_one_letter_code
_entity_poly.pdbx_strand_id
1 'polypeptide(L)'
;MAQPAFNIFDALSAWGKTLPGWQHFLLSKLVATVELTDETLDEVFAEYLIDQNLAGPDAVRVAWDMALPKFQGGAPTVASTLTAMASVSGVNALAAGETLSFGPKLTVVYGPNGAGKSGYARVLKSACFTRSKDTGILGDVKLAKNKQPRPTATFTFDDGSNIAFIHQEPCQRLRDGFAVFDSTCVRVHLDDRNAFQVMPYL
;
A
#
# COMPACT_ATOMS: atom_id res chain seq x y z
N MET A 1 -13.10 -30.50 1.82
CA MET A 1 -13.89 -29.28 1.53
C MET A 1 -12.95 -28.10 1.68
N ALA A 2 -12.71 -27.32 0.62
CA ALA A 2 -11.87 -26.13 0.72
C ALA A 2 -12.58 -25.09 1.60
N GLN A 3 -11.89 -24.57 2.61
CA GLN A 3 -12.39 -23.48 3.42
C GLN A 3 -12.57 -22.25 2.51
N PRO A 4 -13.74 -21.59 2.50
CA PRO A 4 -13.92 -20.42 1.65
C PRO A 4 -12.87 -19.37 2.04
N ALA A 5 -12.15 -18.87 1.04
CA ALA A 5 -11.17 -17.82 1.24
C ALA A 5 -11.87 -16.60 1.86
N PHE A 6 -11.21 -15.97 2.83
CA PHE A 6 -11.74 -14.76 3.46
C PHE A 6 -11.90 -13.66 2.39
N ASN A 7 -13.13 -13.17 2.22
CA ASN A 7 -13.44 -12.06 1.33
C ASN A 7 -13.82 -10.84 2.18
N ILE A 8 -13.01 -9.79 2.07
CA ILE A 8 -13.21 -8.54 2.82
C ILE A 8 -14.54 -7.87 2.47
N PHE A 9 -15.01 -7.98 1.23
CA PHE A 9 -16.29 -7.40 0.82
C PHE A 9 -17.46 -8.15 1.47
N ASP A 10 -17.42 -9.48 1.54
CA ASP A 10 -18.46 -10.26 2.24
C ASP A 10 -18.52 -9.93 3.74
N ALA A 11 -17.34 -9.76 4.37
CA ALA A 11 -17.24 -9.32 5.76
C ALA A 11 -17.79 -7.89 5.95
N LEU A 12 -17.46 -6.97 5.05
CA LEU A 12 -18.01 -5.60 5.05
C LEU A 12 -19.53 -5.59 4.83
N SER A 13 -20.07 -6.47 3.99
CA SER A 13 -21.53 -6.63 3.81
C SER A 13 -22.21 -7.05 5.10
N ALA A 14 -21.66 -8.09 5.75
CA ALA A 14 -22.20 -8.65 6.96
C ALA A 14 -22.18 -7.63 8.10
N TRP A 15 -21.09 -6.88 8.22
CA TRP A 15 -20.97 -5.79 9.17
C TRP A 15 -21.88 -4.60 8.83
N GLY A 16 -21.95 -4.19 7.57
CA GLY A 16 -22.80 -3.09 7.10
C GLY A 16 -24.28 -3.28 7.47
N LYS A 17 -24.78 -4.52 7.42
CA LYS A 17 -26.14 -4.87 7.86
C LYS A 17 -26.42 -4.66 9.35
N THR A 18 -25.38 -4.51 10.18
CA THR A 18 -25.53 -4.23 11.62
C THR A 18 -25.60 -2.74 11.94
N LEU A 19 -25.36 -1.87 10.96
CA LEU A 19 -25.29 -0.42 11.14
C LEU A 19 -26.68 0.23 10.97
N PRO A 20 -26.90 1.40 11.60
CA PRO A 20 -28.04 2.28 11.31
C PRO A 20 -28.15 2.59 9.81
N GLY A 21 -29.36 2.92 9.35
CA GLY A 21 -29.67 3.14 7.94
C GLY A 21 -28.75 4.17 7.29
N TRP A 22 -28.52 5.32 7.94
CA TRP A 22 -27.63 6.36 7.43
C TRP A 22 -26.17 5.91 7.33
N GLN A 23 -25.69 5.06 8.25
CA GLN A 23 -24.32 4.55 8.25
C GLN A 23 -24.13 3.48 7.17
N HIS A 24 -25.12 2.62 6.99
CA HIS A 24 -25.08 1.61 5.93
C HIS A 24 -25.17 2.27 4.54
N PHE A 25 -25.95 3.36 4.41
CA PHE A 25 -25.96 4.19 3.21
C PHE A 25 -24.58 4.84 2.95
N LEU A 26 -23.98 5.47 3.97
CA LEU A 26 -22.64 6.05 3.88
C LEU A 26 -21.60 5.01 3.46
N LEU A 27 -21.66 3.82 4.06
CA LEU A 27 -20.77 2.70 3.73
C LEU A 27 -20.92 2.30 2.25
N SER A 28 -22.14 2.27 1.72
CA SER A 28 -22.37 1.97 0.30
C SER A 28 -21.70 2.98 -0.64
N LYS A 29 -21.70 4.28 -0.28
CA LYS A 29 -21.05 5.35 -1.05
C LYS A 29 -19.53 5.23 -0.96
N LEU A 30 -18.98 5.02 0.24
CA LEU A 30 -17.54 4.85 0.49
C LEU A 30 -16.92 3.66 -0.26
N VAL A 31 -17.68 2.58 -0.46
CA VAL A 31 -17.20 1.42 -1.23
C VAL A 31 -17.21 1.72 -2.74
N ALA A 32 -18.11 2.57 -3.21
CA ALA A 32 -18.27 2.88 -4.63
C ALA A 32 -17.34 4.01 -5.12
N THR A 33 -17.02 4.99 -4.28
CA THR A 33 -16.26 6.18 -4.67
C THR A 33 -15.01 6.39 -3.82
N VAL A 34 -13.93 6.87 -4.45
CA VAL A 34 -12.64 7.16 -3.78
C VAL A 34 -12.71 8.45 -2.95
N GLU A 35 -13.50 9.43 -3.40
CA GLU A 35 -13.75 10.69 -2.72
C GLU A 35 -15.27 10.90 -2.59
N LEU A 36 -15.70 11.49 -1.47
CA LEU A 36 -17.09 11.87 -1.24
C LEU A 36 -17.25 13.34 -1.60
N THR A 37 -18.20 13.67 -2.48
CA THR A 37 -18.54 15.05 -2.80
C THR A 37 -19.45 15.65 -1.74
N ASP A 38 -19.52 16.98 -1.68
CA ASP A 38 -20.41 17.69 -0.74
C ASP A 38 -21.88 17.29 -0.96
N GLU A 39 -22.31 17.06 -2.21
CA GLU A 39 -23.67 16.61 -2.51
C GLU A 39 -23.94 15.21 -1.96
N THR A 40 -22.94 14.33 -1.99
CA THR A 40 -23.05 12.98 -1.42
C THR A 40 -23.15 13.05 0.11
N LEU A 41 -22.44 13.99 0.73
CA LEU A 41 -22.53 14.23 2.17
C LEU A 41 -23.91 14.77 2.58
N ASP A 42 -24.50 15.65 1.78
CA ASP A 42 -25.86 16.16 1.99
C ASP A 42 -26.90 15.04 1.92
N GLU A 43 -26.79 14.11 0.97
CA GLU A 43 -27.64 12.92 0.89
C GLU A 43 -27.53 12.05 2.17
N VAL A 44 -26.31 11.82 2.64
CA VAL A 44 -26.05 11.03 3.86
C VAL A 44 -26.62 11.74 5.09
N PHE A 45 -26.49 13.07 5.14
CA PHE A 45 -27.04 13.87 6.22
C PHE A 45 -28.58 13.84 6.25
N ALA A 46 -29.23 13.86 5.09
CA ALA A 46 -30.69 13.69 5.01
C ALA A 46 -31.15 12.34 5.57
N GLU A 47 -30.47 11.24 5.24
CA GLU A 47 -30.75 9.92 5.82
C GLU A 47 -30.52 9.87 7.33
N TYR A 48 -29.48 10.56 7.83
CA TYR A 48 -29.25 10.71 9.26
C TYR A 48 -30.41 11.43 9.96
N LEU A 49 -30.92 12.53 9.39
CA LEU A 49 -32.06 13.26 9.95
C LEU A 49 -33.32 12.38 9.99
N ILE A 50 -33.55 11.54 8.97
CA ILE A 50 -34.67 10.59 8.97
C ILE A 50 -34.48 9.55 10.08
N ASP A 51 -33.29 8.96 10.24
CA ASP A 51 -32.98 7.98 11.31
C ASP A 51 -33.15 8.57 12.72
N GLN A 52 -32.89 9.86 12.90
CA GLN A 52 -33.03 10.56 14.19
C GLN A 52 -34.43 11.17 14.42
N ASN A 53 -35.39 10.97 13.49
CA ASN A 53 -36.70 11.62 13.52
C ASN A 53 -36.64 13.16 13.55
N LEU A 54 -35.63 13.74 12.92
CA LEU A 54 -35.44 15.19 12.78
C LEU A 54 -35.84 15.70 11.39
N ALA A 55 -36.20 14.81 10.47
CA ALA A 55 -36.64 15.15 9.14
C ALA A 55 -38.12 15.60 9.11
N GLY A 56 -38.49 16.40 8.12
CA GLY A 56 -39.88 16.82 7.89
C GLY A 56 -40.80 15.63 7.58
N PRO A 57 -42.13 15.80 7.75
CA PRO A 57 -43.11 14.71 7.56
C PRO A 57 -43.14 14.12 6.15
N ASP A 58 -42.64 14.86 5.14
CA ASP A 58 -42.57 14.43 3.74
C ASP A 58 -41.19 13.87 3.34
N ALA A 59 -40.31 13.59 4.31
CA ALA A 59 -38.98 13.08 4.01
C ALA A 59 -39.05 11.65 3.46
N VAL A 60 -38.60 11.49 2.21
CA VAL A 60 -38.55 10.20 1.52
C VAL A 60 -37.13 9.65 1.59
N ARG A 61 -37.00 8.39 2.01
CA ARG A 61 -35.71 7.70 1.96
C ARG A 61 -35.27 7.42 0.54
N VAL A 62 -33.99 7.60 0.30
CA VAL A 62 -33.38 7.15 -0.95
C VAL A 62 -33.40 5.62 -0.96
N ALA A 63 -33.90 5.02 -2.03
CA ALA A 63 -33.74 3.59 -2.22
C ALA A 63 -32.30 3.33 -2.68
N TRP A 64 -31.55 2.56 -1.90
CA TRP A 64 -30.18 2.18 -2.21
C TRP A 64 -29.95 0.71 -1.90
N ASP A 65 -29.04 0.10 -2.67
CA ASP A 65 -28.57 -1.26 -2.46
C ASP A 65 -27.04 -1.23 -2.38
N MET A 66 -26.49 -1.97 -1.42
CA MET A 66 -25.05 -2.13 -1.30
C MET A 66 -24.57 -3.20 -2.28
N ALA A 67 -24.44 -2.80 -3.55
CA ALA A 67 -23.81 -3.63 -4.57
C ALA A 67 -22.30 -3.68 -4.33
N LEU A 68 -21.86 -4.59 -3.47
CA LEU A 68 -20.44 -4.82 -3.25
C LEU A 68 -19.76 -5.29 -4.54
N PRO A 69 -18.53 -4.83 -4.82
CA PRO A 69 -17.72 -5.40 -5.88
C PRO A 69 -17.64 -6.91 -5.67
N LYS A 70 -18.10 -7.67 -6.67
CA LYS A 70 -17.87 -9.11 -6.69
C LYS A 70 -16.37 -9.30 -6.93
N PHE A 71 -15.64 -9.60 -5.87
CA PHE A 71 -14.25 -10.05 -6.00
C PHE A 71 -14.28 -11.39 -6.73
N GLN A 72 -14.04 -11.37 -8.04
CA GLN A 72 -13.62 -12.55 -8.74
C GLN A 72 -12.16 -12.70 -8.35
N GLY A 73 -11.88 -13.61 -7.41
CA GLY A 73 -10.51 -14.00 -7.12
C GLY A 73 -9.87 -14.41 -8.44
N GLY A 74 -9.04 -13.51 -9.00
CA GLY A 74 -8.19 -13.85 -10.11
C GLY A 74 -7.39 -15.07 -9.69
N ALA A 75 -7.04 -15.93 -10.65
CA ALA A 75 -6.05 -16.98 -10.41
C ALA A 75 -4.89 -16.34 -9.62
N PRO A 76 -4.42 -16.96 -8.52
CA PRO A 76 -3.45 -16.36 -7.61
C PRO A 76 -2.36 -15.74 -8.46
N THR A 77 -2.27 -14.40 -8.42
CA THR A 77 -1.32 -13.64 -9.21
C THR A 77 0.02 -14.29 -8.93
N VAL A 78 0.62 -14.90 -9.96
CA VAL A 78 1.89 -15.63 -9.82
C VAL A 78 2.80 -14.73 -9.01
N ALA A 79 3.22 -15.21 -7.83
CA ALA A 79 4.05 -14.43 -6.92
C ALA A 79 5.26 -13.95 -7.72
N SER A 80 5.28 -12.66 -8.06
CA SER A 80 6.36 -12.09 -8.87
C SER A 80 7.64 -12.21 -8.04
N THR A 81 8.60 -13.00 -8.51
CA THR A 81 9.87 -13.14 -7.80
C THR A 81 10.78 -12.00 -8.23
N LEU A 82 11.25 -11.20 -7.28
CA LEU A 82 12.26 -10.19 -7.57
C LEU A 82 13.61 -10.88 -7.82
N THR A 83 14.22 -10.65 -8.98
CA THR A 83 15.47 -11.30 -9.40
C THR A 83 16.67 -10.36 -9.33
N ALA A 84 16.47 -9.06 -9.54
CA ALA A 84 17.54 -8.07 -9.44
C ALA A 84 17.05 -6.67 -9.11
N MET A 85 17.96 -5.88 -8.52
CA MET A 85 17.92 -4.43 -8.44
C MET A 85 19.17 -3.90 -9.12
N ALA A 86 19.02 -3.42 -10.35
CA ALA A 86 20.08 -2.98 -11.24
C ALA A 86 20.09 -1.46 -11.41
N SER A 87 21.12 -0.94 -12.09
CA SER A 87 21.22 0.47 -12.48
C SER A 87 21.02 1.44 -11.31
N VAL A 88 21.49 1.06 -10.12
CA VAL A 88 21.34 1.87 -8.92
C VAL A 88 22.15 3.16 -9.08
N SER A 89 21.54 4.30 -8.76
CA SER A 89 22.19 5.62 -8.83
C SER A 89 21.69 6.53 -7.72
N GLY A 90 22.55 7.42 -7.21
CA GLY A 90 22.20 8.38 -6.17
C GLY A 90 21.89 7.80 -4.79
N VAL A 91 22.30 6.56 -4.53
CA VAL A 91 22.05 5.85 -3.27
C VAL A 91 23.35 5.69 -2.50
N ASN A 92 23.45 6.35 -1.35
CA ASN A 92 24.64 6.38 -0.50
C ASN A 92 25.89 6.64 -1.37
N ALA A 93 27.01 5.96 -1.08
CA ALA A 93 28.19 5.94 -1.93
C ALA A 93 28.25 4.66 -2.79
N LEU A 94 27.10 4.09 -3.17
CA LEU A 94 27.07 2.97 -4.12
C LEU A 94 27.56 3.47 -5.48
N ALA A 95 28.33 2.63 -6.18
CA ALA A 95 28.76 2.94 -7.53
C ALA A 95 27.53 3.00 -8.46
N ALA A 96 27.50 4.01 -9.33
CA ALA A 96 26.41 4.17 -10.29
C ALA A 96 26.42 3.00 -11.28
N GLY A 97 25.25 2.41 -11.53
CA GLY A 97 25.11 1.25 -12.40
C GLY A 97 25.23 -0.10 -11.69
N GLU A 98 25.51 -0.10 -10.38
CA GLU A 98 25.61 -1.33 -9.59
C GLU A 98 24.34 -2.17 -9.63
N THR A 99 24.54 -3.49 -9.51
CA THR A 99 23.47 -4.48 -9.57
C THR A 99 23.55 -5.44 -8.40
N LEU A 100 22.45 -5.56 -7.65
CA LEU A 100 22.26 -6.59 -6.64
C LEU A 100 21.31 -7.66 -7.19
N SER A 101 21.78 -8.90 -7.30
CA SER A 101 20.98 -10.05 -7.68
C SER A 101 20.38 -10.73 -6.46
N PHE A 102 19.14 -11.24 -6.60
CA PHE A 102 18.43 -11.97 -5.57
C PHE A 102 18.33 -13.45 -5.94
N GLY A 103 18.60 -14.32 -4.96
CA GLY A 103 18.31 -15.74 -5.06
C GLY A 103 16.81 -16.02 -4.95
N PRO A 104 16.34 -17.18 -5.44
CA PRO A 104 14.91 -17.50 -5.55
C PRO A 104 14.19 -17.71 -4.21
N LYS A 105 14.92 -17.74 -3.09
CA LYS A 105 14.36 -17.98 -1.75
C LYS A 105 14.97 -17.07 -0.69
N LEU A 106 16.30 -17.10 -0.56
CA LEU A 106 17.04 -16.33 0.43
C LEU A 106 18.28 -15.71 -0.22
N THR A 107 18.50 -14.43 0.09
CA THR A 107 19.69 -13.69 -0.34
C THR A 107 20.36 -13.13 0.91
N VAL A 108 21.63 -13.47 1.13
CA VAL A 108 22.43 -12.94 2.23
C VAL A 108 23.41 -11.91 1.68
N VAL A 109 23.22 -10.65 2.05
CA VAL A 109 24.13 -9.55 1.67
C VAL A 109 25.04 -9.25 2.85
N TYR A 110 26.33 -9.54 2.71
CA TYR A 110 27.33 -9.35 3.75
C TYR A 110 28.58 -8.64 3.22
N GLY A 111 29.40 -8.13 4.12
CA GLY A 111 30.60 -7.37 3.78
C GLY A 111 30.96 -6.36 4.87
N PRO A 112 32.10 -5.67 4.74
CA PRO A 112 32.57 -4.70 5.73
C PRO A 112 31.59 -3.56 6.01
N ASN A 113 31.75 -2.90 7.15
CA ASN A 113 31.05 -1.64 7.42
C ASN A 113 31.42 -0.61 6.33
N GLY A 114 30.43 0.14 5.85
CA GLY A 114 30.62 1.07 4.74
C GLY A 114 30.56 0.45 3.33
N ALA A 115 30.45 -0.87 3.17
CA ALA A 115 30.36 -1.52 1.86
C ALA A 115 29.02 -1.30 1.11
N GLY A 116 28.15 -0.38 1.57
CA GLY A 116 26.91 -0.03 0.86
C GLY A 116 25.69 -0.92 1.11
N LYS A 117 25.80 -1.99 1.91
CA LYS A 117 24.68 -2.92 2.24
C LYS A 117 23.37 -2.23 2.62
N SER A 118 23.43 -1.27 3.55
CA SER A 118 22.24 -0.51 3.99
C SER A 118 21.68 0.42 2.90
N GLY A 119 22.44 0.74 1.86
CA GLY A 119 21.97 1.52 0.71
C GLY A 119 20.92 0.76 -0.07
N TYR A 120 21.18 -0.51 -0.43
CA TYR A 120 20.20 -1.38 -1.07
C TYR A 120 18.93 -1.57 -0.22
N ALA A 121 19.09 -1.73 1.10
CA ALA A 121 17.95 -1.83 2.01
C ALA A 121 17.06 -0.58 2.02
N ARG A 122 17.66 0.62 1.91
CA ARG A 122 16.89 1.89 1.82
C ARG A 122 16.10 2.00 0.52
N VAL A 123 16.67 1.54 -0.60
CA VAL A 123 15.96 1.51 -1.89
C VAL A 123 14.75 0.59 -1.82
N LEU A 124 14.94 -0.65 -1.33
CA LEU A 124 13.84 -1.59 -1.12
C LEU A 124 12.78 -1.02 -0.19
N LYS A 125 13.19 -0.45 0.94
CA LYS A 125 12.25 0.14 1.91
C LYS A 125 11.46 1.32 1.33
N SER A 126 12.08 2.13 0.47
CA SER A 126 11.40 3.25 -0.21
C SER A 126 10.48 2.80 -1.34
N ALA A 127 10.79 1.69 -2.02
CA ALA A 127 10.08 1.24 -3.21
C ALA A 127 8.90 0.32 -2.88
N CYS A 128 9.05 -0.53 -1.87
CA CYS A 128 8.09 -1.54 -1.46
C CYS A 128 7.21 -1.06 -0.30
N PHE A 129 6.19 -1.83 0.05
CA PHE A 129 5.42 -1.56 1.26
C PHE A 129 6.27 -1.77 2.51
N THR A 130 6.21 -0.82 3.45
CA THR A 130 6.83 -0.94 4.76
C THR A 130 6.00 -0.22 5.80
N ARG A 131 6.03 -0.71 7.03
CA ARG A 131 5.45 0.00 8.18
C ARG A 131 6.42 1.01 8.80
N SER A 132 7.69 1.01 8.37
CA SER A 132 8.69 1.97 8.84
C SER A 132 8.30 3.39 8.44
N LYS A 133 8.31 4.33 9.40
CA LYS A 133 8.16 5.77 9.13
C LYS A 133 9.37 6.35 8.39
N ASP A 134 10.55 5.75 8.57
CA ASP A 134 11.76 6.14 7.87
C ASP A 134 11.86 5.39 6.53
N THR A 135 11.59 6.09 5.44
CA THR A 135 11.73 5.61 4.04
C THR A 135 12.75 6.43 3.25
N GLY A 136 13.54 7.24 3.94
CA GLY A 136 14.51 8.14 3.31
C GLY A 136 15.67 7.38 2.67
N ILE A 137 16.05 7.81 1.47
CA ILE A 137 17.29 7.37 0.83
C ILE A 137 18.34 8.47 1.00
N LEU A 138 19.50 8.10 1.54
CA LEU A 138 20.62 9.01 1.75
C LEU A 138 21.49 9.04 0.49
N GLY A 139 21.94 10.21 0.04
CA GLY A 139 22.91 10.33 -1.06
C GLY A 139 24.36 10.17 -0.61
N ASP A 140 25.30 10.32 -1.55
CA ASP A 140 26.74 10.25 -1.25
C ASP A 140 27.16 11.44 -0.38
N VAL A 141 27.74 11.15 0.78
CA VAL A 141 28.26 12.15 1.73
C VAL A 141 29.40 12.99 1.16
N LYS A 142 30.10 12.48 0.14
CA LYS A 142 31.18 13.21 -0.55
C LYS A 142 30.64 14.32 -1.46
N LEU A 143 29.37 14.26 -1.83
CA LEU A 143 28.72 15.25 -2.67
C LEU A 143 28.00 16.27 -1.80
N ALA A 144 28.10 17.55 -2.18
CA ALA A 144 27.26 18.59 -1.60
C ALA A 144 25.77 18.25 -1.80
N LYS A 145 24.92 18.58 -0.83
CA LYS A 145 23.48 18.20 -0.85
C LYS A 145 22.76 18.61 -2.14
N ASN A 146 23.07 19.79 -2.69
CA ASN A 146 22.49 20.29 -3.94
C ASN A 146 23.04 19.63 -5.22
N LYS A 147 24.07 18.79 -5.10
CA LYS A 147 24.69 18.03 -6.19
C LYS A 147 24.41 16.54 -6.11
N GLN A 148 23.67 16.08 -5.10
CA GLN A 148 23.29 14.68 -4.97
C GLN A 148 22.20 14.37 -6.01
N PRO A 149 22.42 13.37 -6.89
CA PRO A 149 21.40 12.99 -7.86
C PRO A 149 20.21 12.33 -7.15
N ARG A 150 19.04 12.45 -7.77
CA ARG A 150 17.83 11.78 -7.26
C ARG A 150 18.05 10.26 -7.30
N PRO A 151 17.73 9.52 -6.21
CA PRO A 151 17.96 8.09 -6.21
C PRO A 151 17.07 7.34 -7.21
N THR A 152 17.66 6.42 -7.97
CA THR A 152 16.98 5.58 -8.96
C THR A 152 17.49 4.14 -8.93
N ALA A 153 16.67 3.22 -9.42
CA ALA A 153 17.04 1.82 -9.64
C ALA A 153 16.11 1.18 -10.69
N THR A 154 16.49 0.03 -11.22
CA THR A 154 15.63 -0.82 -12.05
C THR A 154 15.42 -2.16 -11.36
N PHE A 155 14.17 -2.50 -11.07
CA PHE A 155 13.80 -3.79 -10.51
C PHE A 155 13.46 -4.77 -11.62
N THR A 156 13.96 -6.00 -11.54
CA THR A 156 13.71 -7.07 -12.52
C THR A 156 13.02 -8.24 -11.84
N PHE A 157 12.11 -8.89 -12.56
CA PHE A 157 11.32 -10.01 -12.08
C PHE A 157 11.62 -11.30 -12.86
N ASP A 158 11.12 -12.43 -12.37
CA ASP A 158 11.26 -13.75 -12.97
C ASP A 158 10.51 -13.92 -14.30
N ASP A 159 9.46 -13.14 -14.52
CA ASP A 159 8.75 -13.03 -15.80
C ASP A 159 9.54 -12.24 -16.88
N GLY A 160 10.74 -11.75 -16.55
CA GLY A 160 11.59 -10.95 -17.45
C GLY A 160 11.18 -9.47 -17.56
N SER A 161 10.09 -9.07 -16.92
CA SER A 161 9.68 -7.67 -16.87
C SER A 161 10.58 -6.85 -15.95
N ASN A 162 10.58 -5.54 -16.17
CA ASN A 162 11.33 -4.60 -15.35
C ASN A 162 10.49 -3.36 -15.00
N ILE A 163 10.86 -2.71 -13.91
CA ILE A 163 10.26 -1.46 -13.45
C ILE A 163 11.35 -0.47 -13.06
N ALA A 164 11.23 0.75 -13.57
CA ALA A 164 12.03 1.88 -13.13
C ALA A 164 11.49 2.39 -11.78
N PHE A 165 12.39 2.51 -10.81
CA PHE A 165 12.14 3.16 -9.55
C PHE A 165 12.81 4.53 -9.55
N ILE A 166 12.03 5.54 -9.16
CA ILE A 166 12.49 6.90 -8.92
C ILE A 166 12.02 7.29 -7.52
N HIS A 167 12.93 7.72 -6.66
CA HIS A 167 12.60 8.02 -5.27
C HIS A 167 11.50 9.08 -5.16
N GLN A 168 10.49 8.84 -4.30
CA GLN A 168 9.27 9.65 -4.10
C GLN A 168 8.24 9.60 -5.24
N GLU A 169 8.48 8.82 -6.30
CA GLU A 169 7.43 8.52 -7.28
C GLU A 169 6.66 7.25 -6.90
N PRO A 170 5.38 7.18 -7.27
CA PRO A 170 4.56 6.01 -6.97
C PRO A 170 4.99 4.79 -7.79
N CYS A 171 5.14 3.65 -7.13
CA CYS A 171 5.44 2.36 -7.78
C CYS A 171 4.50 1.26 -7.25
N GLN A 172 3.32 1.14 -7.86
CA GLN A 172 2.24 0.24 -7.40
C GLN A 172 2.68 -1.22 -7.30
N ARG A 173 3.27 -1.80 -8.37
CA ARG A 173 3.68 -3.22 -8.36
C ARG A 173 4.60 -3.58 -7.18
N LEU A 174 5.55 -2.71 -6.84
CA LEU A 174 6.46 -2.95 -5.71
C LEU A 174 5.76 -2.77 -4.37
N ARG A 175 4.83 -1.81 -4.26
CA ARG A 175 4.05 -1.59 -3.04
C ARG A 175 3.03 -2.68 -2.80
N ASP A 176 2.39 -3.21 -3.82
CA ASP A 176 1.30 -4.18 -3.69
C ASP A 176 1.84 -5.61 -3.60
N GLY A 177 2.97 -5.90 -4.26
CA GLY A 177 3.54 -7.25 -4.33
C GLY A 177 4.64 -7.57 -3.30
N PHE A 178 5.25 -6.56 -2.67
CA PHE A 178 6.44 -6.77 -1.84
C PHE A 178 6.38 -5.98 -0.53
N ALA A 179 6.82 -6.62 0.55
CA ALA A 179 6.91 -6.01 1.87
C ALA A 179 8.35 -6.02 2.40
N VAL A 180 8.77 -4.91 3.00
CA VAL A 180 10.08 -4.77 3.64
C VAL A 180 9.87 -4.62 5.15
N PHE A 181 10.54 -5.52 5.88
CA PHE A 181 10.51 -5.58 7.33
C PHE A 181 11.92 -5.43 7.90
N ASP A 182 12.07 -4.54 8.88
CA ASP A 182 13.28 -4.40 9.68
C ASP A 182 12.93 -3.99 11.12
N SER A 183 13.95 -3.68 11.92
CA SER A 183 13.78 -3.34 13.33
C SER A 183 12.94 -2.08 13.57
N THR A 184 12.86 -1.14 12.63
CA THR A 184 12.02 0.06 12.80
C THR A 184 10.53 -0.25 12.60
N CYS A 185 10.18 -1.28 11.84
CA CYS A 185 8.80 -1.78 11.73
C CYS A 185 8.27 -2.36 13.06
N VAL A 186 9.14 -2.89 13.91
CA VAL A 186 8.75 -3.47 15.22
C VAL A 186 8.24 -2.38 16.16
N ARG A 187 8.88 -1.20 16.16
CA ARG A 187 8.45 -0.07 17.00
C ARG A 187 7.02 0.37 16.70
N VAL A 188 6.60 0.32 15.44
CA VAL A 188 5.22 0.66 15.04
C VAL A 188 4.20 -0.39 15.53
N HIS A 189 4.63 -1.64 15.75
CA HIS A 189 3.74 -2.65 16.34
C HIS A 189 3.64 -2.56 17.86
N LEU A 190 4.60 -1.90 18.52
CA LEU A 190 4.70 -1.83 19.98
C LEU A 190 4.28 -0.46 20.54
N ASP A 191 4.59 0.63 19.82
CA ASP A 191 4.39 2.01 20.26
C ASP A 191 3.45 2.78 19.30
N ASP A 192 2.38 3.29 19.91
CA ASP A 192 1.35 4.23 19.41
C ASP A 192 0.28 3.71 18.44
N ARG A 193 -0.97 3.74 18.97
CA ARG A 193 -2.27 3.63 18.29
C ARG A 193 -2.19 3.16 16.83
N ASN A 194 -2.33 1.85 16.63
CA ASN A 194 -2.47 1.25 15.32
C ASN A 194 -3.62 1.91 14.54
N ALA A 195 -3.30 2.78 13.59
CA ALA A 195 -4.14 2.90 12.41
C ALA A 195 -4.06 1.55 11.70
N PHE A 196 -5.13 0.77 11.76
CA PHE A 196 -5.22 -0.52 11.07
C PHE A 196 -4.99 -0.31 9.57
N GLN A 197 -3.76 -0.49 9.10
CA GLN A 197 -3.46 -0.58 7.69
C GLN A 197 -3.61 -2.04 7.26
N VAL A 198 -4.83 -2.35 6.83
CA VAL A 198 -5.17 -3.62 6.18
C VAL A 198 -4.80 -3.47 4.70
N MET A 199 -3.93 -4.35 4.20
CA MET A 199 -3.82 -4.57 2.77
C MET A 199 -4.95 -5.50 2.35
N PRO A 200 -5.87 -5.08 1.48
CA PRO A 200 -6.73 -6.05 0.81
C PRO A 200 -5.82 -6.95 -0.01
N TYR A 201 -5.98 -8.27 0.13
CA TYR A 201 -5.44 -9.20 -0.85
C TYR A 201 -6.13 -8.89 -2.18
N LEU A 202 -5.41 -8.25 -3.10
CA LEU A 202 -5.82 -8.10 -4.50
C LEU A 202 -5.36 -9.32 -5.30
#